data_AF-A0A4U7BG27-F1
#
_entry.id   AF-A0A4U7BG27-F1
#
_cell.length_a   1.000
_cell.length_b   1.000
_cell.length_c   1.000
_cell.angle_alpha   90.00
_cell.angle_beta   90.00
_cell.angle_gamma   90.00
#
_symmetry.space_group_name_H-M   'P 1'
#
loop_
_entity.id
_entity.type
_entity.pdbx_description
1 polymer ?
#
loop_
_entity_poly.entity_id
_entity_poly.type
_entity_poly.pdbx_seq_one_letter_code
_entity_poly.pdbx_strand_id
1 'polypeptide(L)' 'YDNNPQRIKNNIAIPSSYVKILKGNNFKECYQVPNHEVDDESIKSYKVDCDQF' A
#
# COMPACT_ATOMS: atom_id res chain seq x y z
N TYR A 1 -7.51 -4.19 3.83
CA TYR A 1 -7.98 -3.62 5.10
C TYR A 1 -7.80 -4.66 6.18
N ASP A 2 -7.49 -4.26 7.40
CA ASP A 2 -7.43 -5.17 8.54
C ASP A 2 -8.83 -5.71 8.86
N ASN A 3 -8.89 -6.85 9.56
CA ASN A 3 -10.14 -7.48 9.96
C ASN A 3 -11.01 -6.55 10.84
N ASN A 4 -10.40 -5.60 11.54
CA ASN A 4 -11.08 -4.55 12.30
C ASN A 4 -10.34 -3.21 12.14
N PRO A 5 -10.59 -2.46 11.05
CA PRO A 5 -9.83 -1.25 10.75
C PRO A 5 -10.26 -0.11 11.68
N GLN A 6 -9.30 0.74 12.04
CA GLN A 6 -9.61 2.02 12.69
C GLN A 6 -10.51 2.86 11.79
N ARG A 7 -11.36 3.72 12.38
CA ARG A 7 -12.35 4.51 11.63
C ARG A 7 -12.40 5.94 12.11
N ILE A 8 -12.64 6.86 11.17
CA ILE A 8 -12.90 8.28 11.45
C ILE A 8 -14.41 8.58 11.34
N LYS A 9 -14.77 9.87 11.50
CA LYS A 9 -16.15 10.37 11.38
C LYS A 9 -16.86 9.81 10.15
N ASN A 10 -18.16 9.53 10.27
CA ASN A 10 -18.99 8.88 9.25
C ASN A 10 -18.57 7.42 8.95
N ASN A 11 -17.94 6.75 9.91
CA ASN A 11 -17.59 5.33 9.82
C ASN A 11 -16.62 5.00 8.67
N ILE A 12 -15.84 5.98 8.21
CA ILE A 12 -14.88 5.81 7.13
C ILE A 12 -13.70 5.00 7.66
N ALA A 13 -13.41 3.85 7.04
CA ALA A 13 -12.31 2.98 7.42
C ALA A 13 -10.97 3.58 7.01
N ILE A 14 -10.02 3.57 7.95
CA ILE A 14 -8.63 3.92 7.70
C ILE A 14 -7.94 2.65 7.17
N PRO A 15 -7.35 2.68 5.96
CA PRO A 15 -6.62 1.54 5.43
C PRO A 15 -5.33 1.30 6.24
N SER A 16 -4.91 0.05 6.36
CA SER A 16 -3.62 -0.31 6.94
C SER A 16 -2.44 -0.13 5.98
N SER A 17 -2.71 -0.25 4.68
CA SER A 17 -1.73 -0.04 3.60
C SER A 17 -2.41 0.35 2.30
N TYR A 18 -1.62 0.88 1.37
CA TYR A 18 -2.01 1.15 -0.01
C TYR A 18 -1.19 0.29 -0.96
N VAL A 19 -1.79 -0.11 -2.08
CA VAL A 19 -1.10 -0.84 -3.14
C VAL A 19 -0.92 0.09 -4.34
N LYS A 20 0.30 0.21 -4.85
CA LYS A 20 0.63 0.96 -6.06
C LYS A 20 1.22 0.01 -7.09
N ILE A 21 0.57 -0.08 -8.24
CA ILE A 21 1.01 -0.88 -9.38
C ILE A 21 1.50 0.06 -10.47
N LEU A 22 2.78 -0.05 -10.83
CA LEU A 22 3.40 0.66 -11.93
C LEU A 22 3.59 -0.32 -13.08
N LYS A 23 2.93 -0.08 -14.22
CA LYS A 23 3.01 -0.94 -15.40
C LYS A 23 3.42 -0.12 -16.61
N GLY A 24 4.55 -0.48 -17.20
CA GLY A 24 4.98 -0.04 -18.52
C GLY A 24 4.90 -1.18 -19.52
N ASN A 25 5.34 -0.94 -20.76
CA ASN A 25 5.31 -1.95 -21.82
C ASN A 25 6.15 -3.19 -21.48
N ASN A 26 7.29 -3.00 -20.79
CA ASN A 26 8.27 -4.05 -20.51
C ASN A 26 8.50 -4.29 -19.01
N PHE A 27 7.72 -3.66 -18.14
CA PHE A 27 7.88 -3.82 -16.69
C PHE A 27 6.53 -3.74 -15.97
N LYS A 28 6.46 -4.45 -14.85
CA LYS A 28 5.38 -4.38 -13.87
C LYS A 28 6.04 -4.37 -12.49
N GLU A 29 5.74 -3.37 -11.68
CA GLU A 29 6.21 -3.29 -10.29
C GLU A 29 5.04 -3.01 -9.37
N CYS A 30 5.03 -3.66 -8.21
CA CYS A 30 3.97 -3.53 -7.22
C CYS A 30 4.60 -3.18 -5.87
N TYR A 31 3.95 -2.25 -5.18
CA TYR A 31 4.42 -1.73 -3.90
C TYR A 31 3.25 -1.71 -2.92
N GLN A 32 3.45 -2.25 -1.72
CA GLN A 32 2.48 -2.16 -0.63
C GLN A 32 3.04 -1.26 0.48
N VAL A 33 2.56 -0.03 0.54
CA VAL A 33 3.09 1.02 1.43
C VAL A 33 2.18 1.16 2.66
N PRO A 34 2.74 1.23 3.88
CA PRO A 34 1.95 1.39 5.10
C PRO A 34 1.25 2.76 5.16
N ASN A 35 0.16 2.84 5.93
CA ASN A 35 -0.53 4.10 6.19
C ASN A 35 -0.01 4.76 7.49
N HIS A 36 1.28 5.08 7.52
CA HIS A 36 1.93 5.89 8.55
C HIS A 36 2.84 6.92 7.90
N GLU A 37 3.35 7.87 8.70
CA GLU A 37 4.34 8.85 8.24
C GLU A 37 5.67 8.15 7.94
N VAL A 38 6.15 8.30 6.71
CA VAL A 38 7.40 7.71 6.21
C VAL A 38 8.38 8.84 5.91
N ASP A 39 9.41 9.01 6.74
CA ASP A 39 10.38 10.10 6.57
C ASP A 39 11.49 9.73 5.58
N ASP A 40 12.25 8.67 5.86
CA ASP A 40 13.46 8.30 5.10
C ASP A 40 13.45 6.85 4.58
N GLU A 41 12.27 6.22 4.49
CA GLU A 41 12.16 4.85 4.00
C GLU A 41 12.20 4.78 2.46
N SER A 42 13.06 3.91 1.94
CA SER A 42 13.15 3.71 0.49
C SER A 42 11.93 2.97 -0.04
N ILE A 43 11.26 3.49 -1.06
CA ILE A 43 10.12 2.80 -1.70
C ILE A 43 10.44 1.35 -2.16
N LYS A 44 11.71 1.04 -2.41
CA LYS A 44 12.17 -0.30 -2.78
C LYS A 44 11.96 -1.34 -1.67
N SER A 45 11.93 -0.94 -0.39
CA SER A 45 11.67 -1.85 0.73
C SER A 45 10.24 -2.38 0.73
N TYR A 46 9.31 -1.63 0.14
CA TYR A 46 7.88 -1.98 0.04
C TYR A 46 7.52 -2.75 -1.23
N LYS A 47 8.52 -3.14 -2.04
CA LYS A 47 8.27 -3.89 -3.26
C LYS A 47 7.72 -5.28 -2.89
N VAL A 48 6.60 -5.63 -3.50
CA VAL A 48 5.91 -6.92 -3.30
C VAL A 48 5.75 -7.62 -4.64
N ASP A 49 5.47 -8.91 -4.58
CA ASP A 49 5.09 -9.67 -5.77
C ASP A 49 3.77 -9.15 -6.32
N CYS A 50 3.74 -8.92 -7.63
CA CYS A 50 2.58 -8.40 -8.33
C CYS A 50 1.45 -9.43 -8.51
N ASP A 51 1.72 -10.71 -8.27
CA ASP A 51 0.74 -11.80 -8.37
C ASP A 51 -0.01 -12.04 -7.06
N GLN A 52 0.28 -11.24 -6.02
CA GLN A 52 -0.45 -11.24 -4.75
C GLN A 52 -1.81 -10.51 -4.80
N PHE A 53 -2.14 -9.88 -5.93
CA PHE A 53 -3.33 -9.03 -6.10
C PHE A 53 -4.18 -9.45 -7.29
#